data_AF-A0A924CXH9-F1
#
_entry.id   AF-A0A924CXH9-F1
#
_cell.length_a   1.000
_cell.length_b   1.000
_cell.length_c   1.000
_cell.angle_alpha   90.00
_cell.angle_beta   90.00
_cell.angle_gamma   90.00
#
_symmetry.space_group_name_H-M   'P 1'
#
loop_
_entity.id
_entity.type
_entity.pdbx_description
1 polymer ?
#
loop_
_entity_poly.entity_id
_entity_poly.type
_entity_poly.pdbx_seq_one_letter_code
_entity_poly.pdbx_strand_id
1 'polypeptide(L)' 'PLAAMMVAQDSGGAIKGANRIDLFRGTGDTARAEAGAQAATAQVLVLIPKPAAARLLR' A
#
# COMPACT_ATOMS: atom_id res chain seq x y z
N PRO A 1 12.85 2.02 -9.64
CA PRO A 1 11.59 1.32 -9.32
C PRO A 1 11.56 0.88 -7.85
N LEU A 2 10.49 1.26 -7.12
CA LEU A 2 10.29 0.86 -5.72
C LEU A 2 9.65 -0.53 -5.66
N ALA A 3 10.31 -1.49 -5.03
CA ALA A 3 9.78 -2.82 -4.75
C ALA A 3 10.13 -3.18 -3.31
N ALA A 4 9.12 -3.22 -2.43
CA ALA A 4 9.33 -3.44 -1.01
C ALA A 4 8.07 -4.07 -0.38
N MET A 5 8.28 -4.88 0.65
CA MET A 5 7.20 -5.42 1.48
C MET A 5 6.75 -4.34 2.45
N MET A 6 5.44 -4.14 2.55
CA MET A 6 4.81 -3.13 3.40
C MET A 6 3.73 -3.78 4.28
N VAL A 7 3.29 -3.05 5.29
CA VAL A 7 2.17 -3.44 6.16
C VAL A 7 1.04 -2.43 5.97
N ALA A 8 -0.17 -2.91 5.70
CA ALA A 8 -1.36 -2.07 5.65
C ALA A 8 -1.80 -1.73 7.09
N GLN A 9 -1.30 -0.62 7.64
CA GLN A 9 -1.55 -0.19 9.03
C GLN A 9 -2.47 1.01 9.16
N ASP A 10 -2.78 1.70 8.06
CA ASP A 10 -3.60 2.91 8.05
C ASP A 10 -4.64 2.88 6.92
N SER A 11 -5.69 3.69 7.09
CA SER A 11 -6.77 3.86 6.12
C SER A 11 -7.12 5.33 5.95
N GLY A 12 -7.49 5.73 4.73
CA GLY A 12 -7.86 7.12 4.42
C GLY A 12 -9.16 7.20 3.63
N GLY A 13 -9.94 8.26 3.87
CA GLY A 13 -11.20 8.50 3.17
C GLY A 13 -11.07 8.62 1.64
N ALA A 14 -9.90 9.04 1.15
CA ALA A 14 -9.59 9.13 -0.28
C ALA A 14 -9.03 7.83 -0.89
N ILE A 15 -8.66 6.85 -0.07
CA ILE A 15 -8.06 5.59 -0.52
C ILE A 15 -9.19 4.57 -0.73
N LYS A 16 -9.60 4.42 -1.99
CA LYS A 16 -10.74 3.58 -2.40
C LYS A 16 -10.35 2.69 -3.58
N GLY A 17 -10.92 1.49 -3.63
CA GLY A 17 -10.64 0.46 -4.64
C GLY A 17 -9.58 -0.55 -4.21
N ALA A 18 -9.55 -1.72 -4.85
CA ALA A 18 -8.74 -2.87 -4.42
C ALA A 18 -7.22 -2.69 -4.62
N ASN A 19 -6.80 -1.95 -5.65
CA ASN A 19 -5.38 -1.71 -5.98
C ASN A 19 -5.04 -0.21 -5.83
N ARG A 20 -5.40 0.38 -4.68
CA ARG A 20 -5.08 1.77 -4.34
C ARG A 20 -4.30 1.80 -3.04
N ILE A 21 -3.11 2.38 -3.09
CA ILE A 21 -2.23 2.51 -1.92
C ILE A 21 -1.88 3.98 -1.67
N ASP A 22 -1.63 4.29 -0.41
CA ASP A 22 -0.95 5.49 0.04
C ASP A 22 0.31 5.05 0.78
N LEU A 23 1.46 5.56 0.38
CA LEU A 23 2.75 5.11 0.92
C LEU A 23 3.30 6.18 1.85
N PHE A 24 3.32 5.88 3.14
CA PHE A 24 3.94 6.74 4.12
C PHE A 24 5.46 6.85 3.89
N ARG A 25 5.97 8.08 3.79
CA ARG A 25 7.38 8.40 3.52
C ARG A 25 8.17 8.85 4.75
N GLY A 26 7.56 8.86 5.93
CA GLY A 26 8.15 9.44 7.14
C GLY A 26 7.60 10.83 7.46
N THR A 27 8.32 11.56 8.30
CA THR A 27 7.94 12.91 8.75
C THR A 27 8.97 13.96 8.30
N GLY A 28 8.57 15.23 8.29
CA GLY A 28 9.41 16.36 7.89
C GLY A 28 9.29 16.76 6.41
N ASP A 29 9.98 17.84 6.04
CA ASP A 29 9.81 18.49 4.74
C ASP A 29 10.23 17.61 3.56
N THR A 30 11.30 16.83 3.73
CA THR A 30 11.75 15.88 2.70
C THR A 30 10.69 14.81 2.44
N ALA A 31 10.15 14.20 3.50
CA ALA A 31 9.11 13.17 3.37
C ALA A 31 7.84 13.75 2.72
N ARG A 32 7.47 14.99 3.07
CA ARG A 32 6.36 15.71 2.44
C ARG A 32 6.60 15.92 0.94
N ALA A 33 7.78 16.38 0.55
CA ALA A 33 8.12 16.62 -0.86
C ALA A 33 8.09 15.32 -1.66
N GLU A 34 8.67 14.26 -1.11
CA GLU A 34 8.66 12.93 -1.73
C GLU A 34 7.24 12.35 -1.86
N ALA A 35 6.41 12.52 -0.83
CA ALA A 35 5.02 12.07 -0.83
C ALA A 35 4.15 12.85 -1.83
N GLY A 36 4.33 14.17 -1.89
CA GLY A 36 3.60 15.03 -2.82
C GLY A 36 3.85 14.71 -4.30
N ALA A 37 5.01 14.12 -4.62
CA ALA A 37 5.33 13.67 -5.98
C ALA A 37 4.74 12.28 -6.34
N GLN A 38 4.07 11.60 -5.41
CA GLN A 38 3.59 10.24 -5.63
C GLN A 38 2.32 10.21 -6.49
N ALA A 39 2.51 9.92 -7.77
CA ALA A 39 1.44 9.58 -8.71
C ALA A 39 1.98 8.56 -9.72
N ALA A 40 1.93 7.28 -9.35
CA ALA A 40 2.47 6.19 -10.18
C ALA A 40 1.55 4.97 -10.16
N THR A 41 1.56 4.21 -11.26
CA THR A 41 0.94 2.89 -11.31
C THR A 41 1.71 1.93 -10.42
N ALA A 42 0.99 1.09 -9.67
CA ALA A 42 1.56 0.07 -8.82
C ALA A 42 0.91 -1.30 -9.06
N GLN A 43 1.72 -2.35 -8.91
CA GLN A 43 1.25 -3.71 -8.73
C GLN A 43 1.42 -4.08 -7.27
N VAL A 44 0.37 -4.57 -6.64
CA VAL A 44 0.38 -4.96 -5.23
C VAL A 44 0.10 -6.46 -5.13
N LEU A 45 0.96 -7.16 -4.41
CA LEU A 45 0.73 -8.55 -4.00
C LEU A 45 0.29 -8.55 -2.54
N VAL A 46 -0.92 -9.06 -2.27
CA VAL A 46 -1.44 -9.20 -0.91
C VAL A 46 -0.99 -10.54 -0.35
N LEU A 47 -0.21 -10.51 0.72
CA LEU A 47 0.15 -11.70 1.48
C LEU A 47 -0.94 -11.99 2.51
N ILE A 48 -1.63 -13.12 2.34
CA ILE A 48 -2.68 -13.57 3.25
C ILE A 48 -2.18 -14.76 4.09
N PRO A 49 -2.58 -14.87 5.38
CA PRO A 49 -2.28 -16.05 6.18
C PRO A 49 -2.80 -17.33 5.52
N LYS A 50 -2.01 -18.42 5.58
CA LYS A 50 -2.36 -19.71 4.95
C LYS A 50 -3.79 -20.20 5.28
N PRO A 51 -4.27 -20.15 6.54
CA PRO A 51 -5.65 -20.56 6.85
C PRO A 51 -6.72 -19.69 6.20
N ALA A 52 -6.47 -18.38 6.03
CA ALA A 52 -7.38 -17.49 5.32
C ALA A 52 -7.39 -17.80 3.82
N ALA A 53 -6.23 -18.07 3.23
CA ALA A 53 -6.09 -18.46 1.83
C ALA A 53 -6.90 -19.72 1.49
N ALA A 54 -6.91 -20.72 2.37
CA ALA A 54 -7.68 -21.95 2.19
C ALA A 54 -9.20 -21.73 2.07
N ARG A 55 -9.72 -20.56 2.46
CA ARG A 55 -11.14 -20.20 2.32
C ARG A 55 -11.47 -19.60 0.96
N LEU A 56 -10.48 -19.13 0.19
CA LEU A 56 -10.69 -18.51 -1.12
C LEU A 56 -10.75 -19.53 -2.27
N LEU A 57 -10.23 -20.73 -2.05
CA LEU A 57 -10.16 -21.81 -3.05
C LEU A 57 -11.39 -22.74 -3.03
N ARG A 58 -12.45 -22.34 -2.35
CA ARG A 58 -13.71 -23.09 -2.25
C ARG A 58 -14.77 -22.47 -3.16
#